data_AF-A0A4U1JGU6-F1
#
_entry.id   AF-A0A4U1JGU6-F1
#
_cell.length_a   1.000
_cell.length_b   1.000
_cell.length_c   1.000
_cell.angle_alpha   90.00
_cell.angle_beta   90.00
_cell.angle_gamma   90.00
#
_symmetry.space_group_name_H-M   'P 1'
#
loop_
_entity.id
_entity.type
_entity.pdbx_description
1 polymer ?
#
loop_
_entity_poly.entity_id
_entity_poly.type
_entity_poly.pdbx_seq_one_letter_code
_entity_poly.pdbx_strand_id
1 'polypeptide(L)'
;MRYRIPLDGNPTMDLELRKKYIGAFRDACYMSDTTPSTFNCLYKTWEKACEDAAKIGEVSGNAPYAQGYECQPVGNGDYTLQIGSDPANKLFVTFEPAPRQTPLVEVDGVLVEVSGPYRDLPEPPTVGPGHKFNNCFSGVFAADGTPLYQHKYILQVNRKAHGGQIHSDLAGFKWPCDVYNANCEKVPAECEEPLVLYEQEIDPPPFDPGQFAEVNHVVPMKDQRSCDWGTNSNKNAAVISNQLNRYLSNTNPPVEEVKRVNAAKSYAP
;
A
#
# COMPACT_ATOMS: atom_id res chain seq x y z
N MET A 1 15.77 -8.80 9.09
CA MET A 1 16.90 -7.84 9.10
C MET A 1 16.90 -7.03 7.81
N ARG A 2 17.26 -5.74 7.91
CA ARG A 2 17.45 -4.79 6.80
C ARG A 2 18.57 -3.81 7.18
N TYR A 3 19.12 -3.13 6.19
CA TYR A 3 20.09 -2.05 6.37
C TYR A 3 19.35 -0.72 6.52
N ARG A 4 19.42 -0.10 7.68
CA ARG A 4 18.85 1.21 7.95
C ARG A 4 19.90 2.28 7.68
N ILE A 5 19.53 3.29 6.90
CA ILE A 5 20.35 4.49 6.74
C ILE A 5 20.00 5.51 7.84
N PRO A 6 20.96 6.32 8.31
CA PRO A 6 20.63 7.42 9.19
C PRO A 6 19.82 8.44 8.39
N LEU A 7 18.88 9.14 9.02
CA LEU A 7 18.15 10.21 8.36
C LEU A 7 18.46 11.52 9.06
N ASP A 8 18.84 12.53 8.30
CA ASP A 8 19.06 13.87 8.81
C ASP A 8 17.74 14.63 8.91
N GLY A 9 17.66 15.50 9.93
CA GLY A 9 16.47 16.25 10.28
C GLY A 9 15.47 15.42 11.10
N ASN A 10 14.22 15.88 11.17
CA ASN A 10 13.14 15.16 11.86
C ASN A 10 12.01 14.80 10.88
N PRO A 11 12.24 13.91 9.91
CA PRO A 11 11.23 13.53 8.91
C PRO A 11 10.01 12.82 9.54
N THR A 12 10.13 12.35 10.77
CA THR A 12 8.98 11.84 11.55
C THR A 12 7.98 12.95 11.89
N MET A 13 8.41 14.21 11.98
CA MET A 13 7.52 15.35 12.28
C MET A 13 7.43 16.36 11.13
N ASP A 14 8.44 16.43 10.27
CA ASP A 14 8.50 17.32 9.11
C ASP A 14 8.00 16.60 7.85
N LEU A 15 6.80 16.98 7.42
CA LEU A 15 6.10 16.38 6.29
C LEU A 15 6.79 16.67 4.94
N GLU A 16 7.32 17.87 4.78
CA GLU A 16 7.98 18.25 3.53
C GLU A 16 9.32 17.54 3.40
N LEU A 17 10.07 17.42 4.49
CA LEU A 17 11.27 16.61 4.55
C LEU A 17 10.98 15.13 4.30
N ARG A 18 9.91 14.59 4.91
CA ARG A 18 9.48 13.22 4.66
C ARG A 18 9.17 12.98 3.19
N LYS A 19 8.41 13.87 2.54
CA LYS A 19 8.11 13.79 1.10
C LYS A 19 9.38 13.79 0.26
N LYS A 20 10.40 14.59 0.61
CA LYS A 20 11.71 14.55 -0.07
C LYS A 20 12.38 13.18 0.04
N TYR A 21 12.40 12.60 1.23
CA TYR A 21 12.94 11.25 1.43
C TYR A 21 12.16 10.18 0.67
N ILE A 22 10.83 10.21 0.71
CA ILE A 22 9.98 9.29 -0.09
C ILE A 22 10.21 9.50 -1.59
N GLY A 23 10.33 10.75 -2.06
CA GLY A 23 10.62 11.03 -3.47
C GLY A 23 11.99 10.50 -3.92
N ALA A 24 13.00 10.62 -3.05
CA ALA A 24 14.36 10.18 -3.34
C ALA A 24 14.54 8.67 -3.27
N PHE A 25 13.97 8.02 -2.24
CA PHE A 25 14.27 6.64 -1.87
C PHE A 25 13.07 5.69 -2.01
N ARG A 26 11.90 6.22 -2.38
CA ARG A 26 10.67 5.48 -2.68
C ARG A 26 10.31 4.49 -1.56
N ASP A 27 10.04 3.24 -1.94
CA ASP A 27 9.53 2.17 -1.08
C ASP A 27 10.51 1.69 -0.02
N ALA A 28 11.77 2.15 -0.07
CA ALA A 28 12.69 1.92 1.04
C ALA A 28 12.24 2.65 2.30
N CYS A 29 11.54 3.78 2.16
CA CYS A 29 11.11 4.63 3.26
C CYS A 29 9.64 4.47 3.62
N TYR A 30 9.35 4.33 4.91
CA TYR A 30 7.99 4.22 5.41
C TYR A 30 7.87 4.63 6.89
N MET A 31 6.63 4.88 7.31
CA MET A 31 6.29 5.08 8.72
C MET A 31 6.18 3.72 9.42
N SER A 32 6.96 3.52 10.48
CA SER A 32 6.99 2.30 11.27
C SER A 32 5.88 2.26 12.31
N ASP A 33 5.33 1.07 12.54
CA ASP A 33 4.36 0.71 13.58
C ASP A 33 5.01 0.59 14.98
N THR A 34 5.93 1.50 15.29
CA THR A 34 6.52 1.63 16.63
C THR A 34 5.68 2.60 17.46
N THR A 35 5.84 2.59 18.78
CA THR A 35 5.23 3.58 19.68
C THR A 35 6.32 4.39 20.39
N PRO A 36 6.54 5.66 20.02
CA PRO A 36 5.89 6.41 18.93
C PRO A 36 6.30 5.93 17.53
N SER A 37 5.48 6.21 16.52
CA SER A 37 5.78 5.84 15.13
C SER A 37 7.01 6.60 14.64
N THR A 38 7.87 5.94 13.87
CA THR A 38 9.13 6.53 13.39
C THR A 38 9.23 6.40 11.87
N PHE A 39 9.68 7.44 11.20
CA PHE A 39 9.99 7.36 9.77
C PHE A 39 11.38 6.75 9.56
N ASN A 40 11.47 5.68 8.76
CA ASN A 40 12.71 4.96 8.53
C ASN A 40 12.88 4.61 7.06
N CYS A 41 14.14 4.55 6.60
CA CYS A 41 14.49 4.05 5.27
C CYS A 41 15.37 2.80 5.41
N LEU A 42 14.87 1.66 4.92
CA LEU A 42 15.38 0.32 5.20
C LEU A 42 15.55 -0.48 3.90
N TYR A 43 16.75 -1.04 3.70
CA TYR A 43 17.15 -1.68 2.45
C TYR A 43 17.43 -3.17 2.62
N LYS A 44 17.23 -3.95 1.55
CA LYS A 44 17.56 -5.38 1.52
C LYS A 44 19.06 -5.63 1.42
N THR A 45 19.79 -4.74 0.75
CA THR A 45 21.22 -4.87 0.46
C THR A 45 21.98 -3.66 0.98
N TRP A 46 23.24 -3.86 1.39
CA TRP A 46 24.06 -2.80 1.95
C TRP A 46 24.54 -1.83 0.87
N GLU A 47 24.77 -2.33 -0.35
CA GLU A 47 25.21 -1.53 -1.50
C GLU A 47 24.22 -0.40 -1.77
N LYS A 48 22.92 -0.72 -1.78
CA LYS A 48 21.86 0.26 -2.02
C LYS A 48 21.70 1.23 -0.85
N ALA A 49 21.79 0.71 0.38
CA ALA A 49 21.78 1.56 1.58
C ALA A 49 22.92 2.58 1.55
N CYS A 50 24.13 2.17 1.17
CA CYS A 50 25.28 3.05 1.07
C CYS A 50 25.15 4.08 -0.06
N GLU A 51 24.66 3.66 -1.22
CA GLU A 51 24.40 4.55 -2.36
C GLU A 51 23.42 5.67 -1.99
N ASP A 52 22.34 5.34 -1.28
CA ASP A 52 21.32 6.31 -0.90
C ASP A 52 21.72 7.08 0.37
N ALA A 53 22.52 6.50 1.27
CA ALA A 53 23.09 7.22 2.41
C ALA A 53 23.99 8.39 1.96
N ALA A 54 24.73 8.24 0.86
CA ALA A 54 25.54 9.33 0.30
C ALA A 54 24.70 10.56 -0.12
N LYS A 55 23.38 10.38 -0.34
CA LYS A 55 22.46 11.43 -0.79
C LYS A 55 21.71 12.11 0.36
N ILE A 56 21.84 11.65 1.61
CA ILE A 56 21.09 12.17 2.77
C ILE A 56 21.26 13.68 2.93
N GLY A 57 22.49 14.19 2.79
CA GLY A 57 22.77 15.63 2.92
C GLY A 57 21.96 16.46 1.92
N GLU A 58 21.97 16.05 0.64
CA GLU A 58 21.20 16.72 -0.42
C GLU A 58 19.68 16.66 -0.16
N VAL A 59 19.17 15.46 0.18
CA VAL A 59 17.74 15.25 0.40
C VAL A 59 17.22 16.05 1.59
N SER A 60 18.03 16.17 2.65
CA SER A 60 17.69 16.95 3.84
C SER A 60 17.80 18.46 3.66
N GLY A 61 18.32 18.93 2.52
CA GLY A 61 18.58 20.34 2.25
C GLY A 61 19.87 20.87 2.87
N ASN A 62 20.71 19.97 3.41
CA ASN A 62 22.07 20.28 3.81
C ASN A 62 22.99 20.32 2.58
N ALA A 63 24.24 20.76 2.78
CA ALA A 63 25.25 20.65 1.73
C ALA A 63 25.41 19.17 1.34
N PRO A 64 25.46 18.83 0.04
CA PRO A 64 25.74 17.46 -0.39
C PRO A 64 27.05 16.99 0.21
N TYR A 65 27.08 15.76 0.72
CA TYR A 65 28.32 15.18 1.18
C TYR A 65 29.26 14.97 0.00
N ALA A 66 30.57 15.15 0.24
CA ALA A 66 31.56 14.84 -0.78
C ALA A 66 31.45 13.36 -1.19
N GLN A 67 31.22 13.13 -2.48
CA GLN A 67 31.02 11.80 -3.06
C GLN A 67 32.38 11.16 -3.37
N GLY A 68 32.40 9.82 -3.49
CA GLY A 68 33.60 9.06 -3.87
C GLY A 68 34.30 8.32 -2.73
N TYR A 69 33.77 8.38 -1.51
CA TYR A 69 34.22 7.54 -0.40
C TYR A 69 33.47 6.21 -0.41
N GLU A 70 34.19 5.12 -0.21
CA GLU A 70 33.61 3.77 -0.20
C GLU A 70 33.05 3.42 1.17
N CYS A 71 31.90 2.76 1.17
CA CYS A 71 31.34 2.17 2.39
C CYS A 71 32.28 1.09 2.93
N GLN A 72 32.63 1.18 4.21
CA GLN A 72 33.53 0.25 4.88
C GLN A 72 32.78 -0.58 5.93
N PRO A 73 32.97 -1.91 5.97
CA PRO A 73 32.36 -2.75 7.00
C PRO A 73 32.97 -2.43 8.37
N VAL A 74 32.13 -2.43 9.41
CA VAL A 74 32.57 -2.18 10.80
C VAL A 74 32.26 -3.32 11.77
N GLY A 75 31.72 -4.44 11.26
CA GLY A 75 31.37 -5.63 12.04
C GLY A 75 29.86 -5.79 12.22
N ASN A 76 29.42 -6.99 12.60
CA ASN A 76 27.99 -7.34 12.80
C ASN A 76 27.05 -7.09 11.61
N GLY A 77 27.60 -6.88 10.41
CA GLY A 77 26.85 -6.52 9.20
C GLY A 77 26.69 -5.01 9.00
N ASP A 78 27.19 -4.17 9.91
CA ASP A 78 27.10 -2.72 9.80
C ASP A 78 28.16 -2.15 8.86
N TYR A 79 27.86 -0.98 8.29
CA TYR A 79 28.75 -0.24 7.41
C TYR A 79 28.86 1.22 7.84
N THR A 80 30.02 1.82 7.54
CA THR A 80 30.23 3.26 7.67
C THR A 80 30.57 3.87 6.34
N LEU A 81 29.99 5.03 6.07
CA LEU A 81 30.33 5.86 4.93
C LEU A 81 30.99 7.13 5.45
N GLN A 82 32.24 7.38 5.07
CA GLN A 82 32.89 8.66 5.35
C GLN A 82 32.24 9.75 4.49
N ILE A 83 31.96 10.89 5.12
CA ILE A 83 31.39 12.07 4.47
C ILE A 83 32.36 13.25 4.59
N GLY A 84 32.93 13.68 3.45
CA GLY A 84 33.94 14.74 3.45
C GLY A 84 35.37 14.25 3.70
N SER A 85 36.32 15.19 3.72
CA SER A 85 37.75 14.88 3.86
C SER A 85 38.16 14.45 5.27
N ASP A 86 37.35 14.76 6.28
CA ASP A 86 37.62 14.39 7.68
C ASP A 86 37.15 12.93 7.95
N PRO A 87 38.08 12.02 8.29
CA PRO A 87 37.73 10.62 8.61
C PRO A 87 36.82 10.46 9.82
N ALA A 88 36.67 11.47 10.68
CA ALA A 88 35.76 11.43 11.82
C ALA A 88 34.29 11.61 11.42
N ASN A 89 34.02 12.26 10.29
CA ASN A 89 32.66 12.50 9.81
C ASN A 89 32.15 11.28 9.07
N LYS A 90 31.29 10.49 9.72
CA LYS A 90 30.77 9.23 9.19
C LYS A 90 29.26 9.12 9.36
N LEU A 91 28.61 8.54 8.36
CA LEU A 91 27.26 8.01 8.46
C LEU A 91 27.32 6.51 8.78
N PHE A 92 26.44 6.06 9.65
CA PHE A 92 26.36 4.66 10.08
C PHE A 92 25.12 4.01 9.46
N VAL A 93 25.36 3.00 8.63
CA VAL A 93 24.31 2.13 8.08
C VAL A 93 24.23 0.88 8.97
N THR A 94 23.13 0.73 9.70
CA THR A 94 22.97 -0.34 10.70
C THR A 94 22.19 -1.52 10.14
N PHE A 95 22.61 -2.74 10.44
CA PHE A 95 21.91 -3.96 10.07
C PHE A 95 21.04 -4.45 11.22
N GLU A 96 19.74 -4.14 11.17
CA GLU A 96 18.83 -4.32 12.29
C GLU A 96 17.50 -4.99 11.89
N PRO A 97 16.72 -5.50 12.87
CA PRO A 97 15.35 -5.93 12.62
C PRO A 97 14.54 -4.76 12.07
N ALA A 98 13.98 -4.93 10.87
CA ALA A 98 13.16 -3.88 10.28
C ALA A 98 11.79 -3.82 11.00
N PRO A 99 11.41 -2.68 11.57
CA PRO A 99 10.10 -2.52 12.18
C PRO A 99 9.00 -2.67 11.14
N ARG A 100 7.81 -3.11 11.56
CA ARG A 100 6.65 -3.23 10.67
C ARG A 100 6.22 -1.87 10.14
N GLN A 101 5.76 -1.79 8.90
CA GLN A 101 5.11 -0.59 8.40
C GLN A 101 3.77 -0.39 9.12
N THR A 102 3.44 0.85 9.51
CA THR A 102 2.13 1.15 10.10
C THR A 102 1.03 0.88 9.07
N PRO A 103 -0.10 0.24 9.44
CA PRO A 103 -1.23 0.08 8.53
C PRO A 103 -1.98 1.40 8.29
N LEU A 104 -1.62 2.47 9.00
CA LEU A 104 -2.16 3.80 8.75
C LEU A 104 -1.59 4.35 7.45
N VAL A 105 -2.45 4.99 6.66
CA VAL A 105 -2.03 5.62 5.40
C VAL A 105 -1.81 7.10 5.65
N GLU A 106 -0.74 7.66 5.08
CA GLU A 106 -0.50 9.09 5.15
C GLU A 106 -1.40 9.82 4.13
N VAL A 107 -2.32 10.64 4.64
CA VAL A 107 -3.21 11.50 3.84
C VAL A 107 -2.95 12.93 4.25
N ASP A 108 -2.43 13.73 3.32
CA ASP A 108 -2.04 15.13 3.53
C ASP A 108 -1.13 15.32 4.77
N GLY A 109 -0.25 14.34 5.01
CA GLY A 109 0.71 14.34 6.12
C GLY A 109 0.18 13.82 7.46
N VAL A 110 -1.09 13.46 7.53
CA VAL A 110 -1.70 12.84 8.72
C VAL A 110 -1.84 11.35 8.49
N LEU A 111 -1.40 10.54 9.46
CA LEU A 111 -1.66 9.10 9.45
C LEU A 111 -3.14 8.86 9.76
N VAL A 112 -3.86 8.28 8.80
CA VAL A 112 -5.28 7.97 8.92
C VAL A 112 -5.51 6.46 8.86
N GLU A 113 -6.46 5.99 9.64
CA GLU A 113 -6.99 4.64 9.51
C GLU A 113 -7.86 4.55 8.26
N VAL A 114 -7.77 3.44 7.54
CA VAL A 114 -8.73 3.12 6.49
C VAL A 114 -10.04 2.65 7.12
N SER A 115 -11.14 3.27 6.71
CA SER A 115 -12.49 2.98 7.18
C SER A 115 -13.46 3.03 6.00
N GLY A 116 -13.40 1.98 5.18
CA GLY A 116 -14.12 1.88 3.92
C GLY A 116 -15.64 1.71 4.04
N PRO A 117 -16.31 1.45 2.91
CA PRO A 117 -17.77 1.33 2.83
C PRO A 117 -18.37 0.20 3.67
N TYR A 118 -17.59 -0.85 3.98
CA TYR A 118 -18.08 -2.02 4.70
C TYR A 118 -17.79 -1.98 6.22
N ARG A 119 -17.38 -0.82 6.74
CA ARG A 119 -17.01 -0.62 8.15
C ARG A 119 -18.08 -0.97 9.19
N ASP A 120 -19.35 -0.96 8.79
CA ASP A 120 -20.48 -1.27 9.67
C ASP A 120 -20.90 -2.75 9.60
N LEU A 121 -20.26 -3.56 8.74
CA LEU A 121 -20.46 -5.00 8.70
C LEU A 121 -19.75 -5.68 9.89
N PRO A 122 -20.36 -6.73 10.48
CA PRO A 122 -19.68 -7.53 11.50
C PRO A 122 -18.37 -8.09 10.97
N GLU A 123 -17.29 -7.89 11.71
CA GLU A 123 -15.98 -8.44 11.35
C GLU A 123 -16.01 -9.97 11.30
N PRO A 124 -15.23 -10.61 10.40
CA PRO A 124 -15.15 -12.06 10.35
C PRO A 124 -14.56 -12.61 11.66
N PRO A 125 -14.85 -13.88 12.01
CA PRO A 125 -14.35 -14.49 13.24
C PRO A 125 -12.82 -14.52 13.37
N THR A 126 -12.11 -14.41 12.24
CA THR A 126 -10.65 -14.31 12.20
C THR A 126 -10.26 -13.10 11.36
N VAL A 127 -9.85 -12.04 12.05
CA VAL A 127 -9.21 -10.86 11.45
C VAL A 127 -7.72 -10.95 11.68
N GLY A 128 -6.92 -10.85 10.62
CA GLY A 128 -5.47 -10.83 10.77
C GLY A 128 -4.73 -10.34 9.52
N PRO A 129 -3.44 -9.99 9.66
CA PRO A 129 -2.61 -9.58 8.53
C PRO A 129 -2.47 -10.69 7.48
N GLY A 130 -2.44 -10.31 6.19
CA GLY A 130 -2.16 -11.24 5.09
C GLY A 130 -3.30 -12.21 4.74
N HIS A 131 -4.39 -12.21 5.51
CA HIS A 131 -5.58 -12.99 5.21
C HIS A 131 -6.31 -12.44 3.99
N LYS A 132 -6.78 -13.32 3.10
CA LYS A 132 -7.55 -12.94 1.92
C LYS A 132 -9.05 -12.93 2.20
N PHE A 133 -9.78 -11.94 1.68
CA PHE A 133 -11.25 -11.94 1.69
C PHE A 133 -11.86 -13.16 1.02
N ASN A 134 -11.20 -13.74 0.00
CA ASN A 134 -11.78 -14.82 -0.77
C ASN A 134 -11.75 -16.21 -0.10
N ASN A 135 -10.94 -16.37 0.95
CA ASN A 135 -10.75 -17.66 1.63
C ASN A 135 -11.23 -17.65 3.09
N CYS A 136 -11.63 -16.49 3.61
CA CYS A 136 -12.08 -16.33 4.99
C CYS A 136 -13.60 -16.47 5.09
N PHE A 137 -14.06 -17.14 6.14
CA PHE A 137 -15.47 -17.16 6.51
C PHE A 137 -15.91 -15.77 7.01
N SER A 138 -17.06 -15.30 6.56
CA SER A 138 -17.59 -13.97 6.92
C SER A 138 -18.13 -13.87 8.34
N GLY A 139 -18.42 -14.99 9.01
CA GLY A 139 -19.24 -15.00 10.22
C GLY A 139 -20.74 -15.10 9.95
N VAL A 140 -21.16 -15.05 8.69
CA VAL A 140 -22.55 -15.08 8.23
C VAL A 140 -22.83 -16.32 7.40
N PHE A 141 -24.03 -16.89 7.54
CA PHE A 141 -24.49 -18.03 6.77
C PHE A 141 -25.41 -17.58 5.63
N ALA A 142 -25.35 -18.27 4.50
CA ALA A 142 -26.30 -18.11 3.41
C ALA A 142 -27.69 -18.66 3.78
N ALA A 143 -28.69 -18.39 2.94
CA ALA A 143 -30.08 -18.80 3.18
C ALA A 143 -30.27 -20.34 3.29
N ASP A 144 -29.38 -21.10 2.66
CA ASP A 144 -29.33 -22.58 2.73
C ASP A 144 -28.57 -23.11 3.97
N GLY A 145 -28.11 -22.23 4.86
CA GLY A 145 -27.34 -22.57 6.05
C GLY A 145 -25.86 -22.83 5.79
N THR A 146 -25.36 -22.63 4.57
CA THR A 146 -23.93 -22.80 4.28
C THR A 146 -23.10 -21.59 4.75
N PRO A 147 -21.87 -21.80 5.25
CA PRO A 147 -20.98 -20.70 5.60
C PRO A 147 -20.66 -19.82 4.39
N LEU A 148 -20.89 -18.51 4.50
CA LEU A 148 -20.60 -17.58 3.41
C LEU A 148 -19.17 -17.06 3.51
N TYR A 149 -18.41 -17.15 2.41
CA TYR A 149 -17.11 -16.52 2.32
C TYR A 149 -17.23 -14.99 2.39
N GLN A 150 -16.26 -14.34 3.02
CA GLN A 150 -16.24 -12.90 3.26
C GLN A 150 -16.40 -12.09 1.97
N HIS A 151 -15.66 -12.44 0.91
CA HIS A 151 -15.83 -11.78 -0.39
C HIS A 151 -17.27 -11.87 -0.92
N LYS A 152 -17.92 -13.06 -0.85
CA LYS A 152 -19.30 -13.23 -1.31
C LYS A 152 -20.27 -12.39 -0.49
N TYR A 153 -20.05 -12.32 0.83
CA TYR A 153 -20.87 -11.48 1.70
C TYR A 153 -20.76 -9.99 1.35
N ILE A 154 -19.54 -9.49 1.15
CA ILE A 154 -19.28 -8.11 0.74
C ILE A 154 -19.95 -7.78 -0.60
N LEU A 155 -19.83 -8.67 -1.59
CA LEU A 155 -20.49 -8.51 -2.90
C LEU A 155 -22.03 -8.54 -2.79
N GLN A 156 -22.60 -9.39 -1.94
CA GLN A 156 -24.05 -9.42 -1.69
C GLN A 156 -24.55 -8.12 -1.06
N VAL A 157 -23.84 -7.59 -0.07
CA VAL A 157 -24.18 -6.31 0.57
C VAL A 157 -24.10 -5.17 -0.43
N ASN A 158 -23.02 -5.11 -1.22
CA ASN A 158 -22.87 -4.11 -2.29
C ASN A 158 -24.06 -4.18 -3.25
N ARG A 159 -24.36 -5.39 -3.75
CA ARG A 159 -25.47 -5.62 -4.68
C ARG A 159 -26.81 -5.15 -4.14
N LYS A 160 -27.08 -5.46 -2.86
CA LYS A 160 -28.32 -5.06 -2.18
C LYS A 160 -28.42 -3.55 -2.05
N ALA A 161 -27.32 -2.87 -1.72
CA ALA A 161 -27.28 -1.41 -1.60
C ALA A 161 -27.54 -0.70 -2.94
N HIS A 162 -27.24 -1.36 -4.06
CA HIS A 162 -27.33 -0.80 -5.42
C HIS A 162 -28.41 -1.47 -6.28
N GLY A 163 -29.50 -1.91 -5.66
CA GLY A 163 -30.71 -2.32 -6.39
C GLY A 163 -30.56 -3.56 -7.28
N GLY A 164 -29.60 -4.44 -6.98
CA GLY A 164 -29.36 -5.68 -7.74
C GLY A 164 -28.12 -5.66 -8.64
N GLN A 165 -27.47 -4.50 -8.80
CA GLN A 165 -26.20 -4.36 -9.54
C GLN A 165 -25.02 -4.29 -8.57
N ILE A 166 -23.83 -4.73 -8.99
CA ILE A 166 -22.61 -4.49 -8.20
C ILE A 166 -22.00 -3.17 -8.66
N HIS A 167 -21.78 -2.25 -7.74
CA HIS A 167 -21.10 -0.99 -8.04
C HIS A 167 -19.68 -0.96 -7.48
N SER A 168 -18.77 -0.36 -8.25
CA SER A 168 -17.42 -0.05 -7.75
C SER A 168 -17.46 1.06 -6.72
N ASP A 169 -16.79 0.86 -5.58
CA ASP A 169 -16.61 1.88 -4.54
C ASP A 169 -15.59 2.96 -4.95
N LEU A 170 -14.83 2.72 -6.02
CA LEU A 170 -13.89 3.66 -6.61
C LEU A 170 -14.31 4.12 -8.02
N ALA A 171 -15.60 4.03 -8.38
CA ALA A 171 -16.10 4.49 -9.66
C ALA A 171 -15.55 5.89 -10.06
N GLY A 172 -15.07 6.01 -11.30
CA GLY A 172 -14.43 7.23 -11.81
C GLY A 172 -13.00 7.47 -11.30
N PHE A 173 -12.40 6.53 -10.57
CA PHE A 173 -10.97 6.57 -10.25
C PHE A 173 -10.17 6.32 -11.53
N LYS A 174 -9.07 7.07 -11.71
CA LYS A 174 -8.27 7.05 -12.94
C LYS A 174 -6.87 6.54 -12.66
N TRP A 175 -6.34 5.71 -13.56
CA TRP A 175 -4.98 5.19 -13.45
C TRP A 175 -4.32 5.02 -14.81
N PRO A 176 -2.97 5.12 -14.89
CA PRO A 176 -2.24 4.76 -16.08
C PRO A 176 -2.38 3.26 -16.34
N CYS A 177 -2.73 2.90 -17.57
CA CYS A 177 -2.88 1.53 -18.01
C CYS A 177 -2.35 1.37 -19.43
N ASP A 178 -2.34 0.12 -19.91
CA ASP A 178 -1.96 -0.19 -21.28
C ASP A 178 -3.14 -0.77 -22.04
N VAL A 179 -3.40 -0.28 -23.25
CA VAL A 179 -4.46 -0.75 -24.14
C VAL A 179 -3.89 -1.14 -25.50
N TYR A 180 -4.62 -1.96 -26.26
CA TYR A 180 -4.24 -2.28 -27.63
C TYR A 180 -4.92 -1.32 -28.61
N ASN A 181 -4.14 -0.68 -29.48
CA ASN A 181 -4.68 0.17 -30.55
C ASN A 181 -5.22 -0.69 -31.72
N ALA A 182 -5.72 -0.02 -32.77
CA ALA A 182 -6.24 -0.69 -33.97
C ALA A 182 -5.21 -1.54 -34.73
N ASN A 183 -3.91 -1.30 -34.50
CA ASN A 183 -2.81 -2.07 -35.08
C ASN A 183 -2.36 -3.24 -34.17
N CYS A 184 -3.09 -3.54 -33.10
CA CYS A 184 -2.72 -4.51 -32.07
C CYS A 184 -1.39 -4.16 -31.36
N GLU A 185 -1.08 -2.87 -31.24
CA GLU A 185 0.09 -2.38 -30.50
C GLU A 185 -0.32 -1.93 -29.11
N LYS A 186 0.48 -2.30 -28.10
CA LYS A 186 0.28 -1.91 -26.71
C LYS A 186 0.70 -0.45 -26.53
N VAL A 187 -0.26 0.42 -26.21
CA VAL A 187 -0.05 1.86 -26.02
C VAL A 187 -0.47 2.32 -24.61
N PRO A 188 0.25 3.25 -23.98
CA PRO A 188 -0.17 3.85 -22.71
C PRO A 188 -1.49 4.60 -22.87
N ALA A 189 -2.37 4.44 -21.91
CA ALA A 189 -3.65 5.15 -21.81
C ALA A 189 -3.97 5.48 -20.35
N GLU A 190 -5.04 6.24 -20.16
CA GLU A 190 -5.66 6.45 -18.85
C GLU A 190 -6.94 5.60 -18.81
N CYS A 191 -6.98 4.64 -17.88
CA CYS A 191 -8.16 3.85 -17.59
C CYS A 191 -8.99 4.54 -16.51
N GLU A 192 -10.29 4.30 -16.52
CA GLU A 192 -11.24 4.83 -15.55
C GLU A 192 -12.09 3.70 -14.98
N GLU A 193 -12.29 3.72 -13.67
CA GLU A 193 -12.97 2.65 -12.94
C GLU A 193 -14.47 2.69 -13.28
N PRO A 194 -15.04 1.61 -13.84
CA PRO A 194 -16.45 1.61 -14.22
C PRO A 194 -17.35 1.66 -12.99
N LEU A 195 -18.53 2.27 -13.15
CA LEU A 195 -19.53 2.30 -12.08
C LEU A 195 -20.10 0.91 -11.78
N VAL A 196 -20.45 0.15 -12.81
CA VAL A 196 -21.11 -1.16 -12.69
C VAL A 196 -20.12 -2.27 -13.03
N LEU A 197 -20.09 -3.31 -12.20
CA LEU A 197 -19.20 -4.46 -12.30
C LEU A 197 -19.99 -5.76 -12.46
N TYR A 198 -19.33 -6.79 -12.99
CA TYR A 198 -19.92 -8.12 -13.23
C TYR A 198 -19.41 -9.15 -12.23
N GLU A 199 -20.25 -10.12 -11.87
CA GLU A 199 -19.82 -11.28 -11.08
C GLU A 199 -19.62 -12.48 -12.01
N GLN A 200 -18.43 -13.09 -11.95
CA GLN A 200 -18.04 -14.20 -12.83
C GLN A 200 -19.00 -15.40 -12.77
N GLU A 201 -19.66 -15.63 -11.63
CA GLU A 201 -20.57 -16.77 -11.42
C GLU A 201 -22.01 -16.54 -11.91
N ILE A 202 -22.42 -15.29 -12.20
CA ILE A 202 -23.83 -14.94 -12.47
C ILE A 202 -24.04 -14.42 -13.88
N ASP A 203 -23.13 -13.57 -14.38
CA ASP A 203 -23.22 -12.97 -15.70
C ASP A 203 -21.90 -13.22 -16.47
N PRO A 204 -21.86 -14.10 -17.49
CA PRO A 204 -20.73 -14.11 -18.40
C PRO A 204 -20.68 -12.73 -19.08
N PRO A 205 -19.59 -11.95 -18.91
CA PRO A 205 -19.58 -10.55 -19.31
C PRO A 205 -19.76 -10.47 -20.83
N PRO A 206 -20.57 -9.53 -21.35
CA PRO A 206 -20.81 -9.49 -22.77
C PRO A 206 -19.54 -9.25 -23.57
N PHE A 207 -18.55 -8.44 -23.11
CA PHE A 207 -17.39 -8.12 -23.97
C PHE A 207 -16.08 -7.64 -23.30
N ASP A 208 -15.94 -7.59 -21.97
CA ASP A 208 -14.66 -7.19 -21.34
C ASP A 208 -14.33 -8.01 -20.07
N PRO A 209 -13.28 -8.87 -20.06
CA PRO A 209 -12.85 -9.64 -18.89
C PRO A 209 -12.25 -8.77 -17.77
N GLY A 210 -12.18 -7.45 -17.97
CA GLY A 210 -11.65 -6.47 -17.05
C GLY A 210 -12.62 -5.86 -16.04
N GLN A 211 -13.90 -6.20 -16.12
CA GLN A 211 -14.96 -5.56 -15.32
C GLN A 211 -15.52 -6.51 -14.26
N PHE A 212 -14.79 -7.57 -13.91
CA PHE A 212 -15.18 -8.46 -12.83
C PHE A 212 -15.02 -7.77 -11.48
N ALA A 213 -16.05 -7.86 -10.64
CA ALA A 213 -16.01 -7.37 -9.27
C ALA A 213 -15.06 -8.21 -8.42
N GLU A 214 -14.10 -7.52 -7.78
CA GLU A 214 -13.19 -8.08 -6.79
C GLU A 214 -13.24 -7.25 -5.50
N VAL A 215 -12.91 -7.88 -4.39
CA VAL A 215 -12.77 -7.19 -3.10
C VAL A 215 -11.29 -6.87 -2.86
N ASN A 216 -10.96 -5.60 -2.93
CA ASN A 216 -9.63 -5.04 -2.70
C ASN A 216 -9.32 -4.89 -1.22
N HIS A 217 -8.04 -5.04 -0.89
CA HIS A 217 -7.46 -4.59 0.36
C HIS A 217 -6.89 -3.19 0.17
N VAL A 218 -7.57 -2.16 0.69
CA VAL A 218 -7.12 -0.77 0.55
C VAL A 218 -5.75 -0.58 1.20
N VAL A 219 -5.56 -1.04 2.43
CA VAL A 219 -4.22 -1.34 2.98
C VAL A 219 -3.84 -2.72 2.46
N PRO A 220 -2.84 -2.84 1.57
CA PRO A 220 -2.51 -4.10 0.93
C PRO A 220 -2.10 -5.17 1.92
N MET A 221 -2.39 -6.43 1.58
CA MET A 221 -2.04 -7.59 2.41
C MET A 221 -0.56 -7.68 2.75
N LYS A 222 0.33 -7.12 1.92
CA LYS A 222 1.77 -7.10 2.15
C LYS A 222 2.30 -5.68 2.12
N ASP A 223 3.22 -5.38 3.03
CA ASP A 223 4.00 -4.16 2.98
C ASP A 223 5.07 -4.22 1.89
N GLN A 224 5.78 -3.11 1.68
CA GLN A 224 6.88 -3.02 0.70
C GLN A 224 8.04 -4.01 0.97
N ARG A 225 8.07 -4.63 2.15
CA ARG A 225 9.06 -5.64 2.54
C ARG A 225 8.56 -7.05 2.28
N SER A 226 7.36 -7.19 1.73
CA SER A 226 6.63 -8.43 1.47
C SER A 226 6.18 -9.15 2.76
N CYS A 227 6.11 -8.44 3.89
CA CYS A 227 5.59 -8.95 5.15
C CYS A 227 4.08 -8.74 5.24
N ASP A 228 3.38 -9.66 5.92
CA ASP A 228 1.93 -9.53 6.11
C ASP A 228 1.57 -8.22 6.86
N TRP A 229 0.65 -7.45 6.27
CA TRP A 229 0.42 -6.05 6.61
C TRP A 229 -1.07 -5.73 6.76
N GLY A 230 -1.78 -5.46 5.67
CA GLY A 230 -3.21 -5.25 5.65
C GLY A 230 -3.99 -6.47 6.14
N THR A 231 -5.07 -6.21 6.87
CA THR A 231 -5.96 -7.25 7.39
C THR A 231 -7.16 -7.46 6.49
N ASN A 232 -7.81 -8.61 6.63
CA ASN A 232 -9.13 -8.87 6.05
C ASN A 232 -10.26 -8.22 6.87
N SER A 233 -10.03 -7.10 7.57
CA SER A 233 -11.13 -6.36 8.20
C SER A 233 -12.08 -5.82 7.14
N ASN A 234 -13.38 -5.81 7.40
CA ASN A 234 -14.36 -5.21 6.48
C ASN A 234 -14.11 -3.69 6.31
N LYS A 235 -13.52 -3.01 7.30
CA LYS A 235 -13.09 -1.61 7.15
C LYS A 235 -12.02 -1.42 6.08
N ASN A 236 -11.23 -2.46 5.80
CA ASN A 236 -10.16 -2.44 4.82
C ASN A 236 -10.61 -2.89 3.41
N ALA A 237 -11.91 -3.18 3.24
CA ALA A 237 -12.45 -3.67 1.98
C ALA A 237 -12.98 -2.53 1.10
N ALA A 238 -12.78 -2.67 -0.21
CA ALA A 238 -13.47 -1.92 -1.25
C ALA A 238 -13.80 -2.86 -2.42
N VAL A 239 -15.00 -2.77 -3.00
CA VAL A 239 -15.35 -3.48 -4.22
C VAL A 239 -14.92 -2.67 -5.43
N ILE A 240 -14.08 -3.25 -6.28
CA ILE A 240 -13.52 -2.62 -7.48
C ILE A 240 -13.38 -3.63 -8.62
N SER A 241 -13.06 -3.16 -9.82
CA SER A 241 -12.75 -4.01 -10.97
C SER A 241 -11.45 -4.78 -10.76
N ASN A 242 -11.36 -5.98 -11.35
CA ASN A 242 -10.13 -6.77 -11.34
C ASN A 242 -8.94 -6.05 -12.01
N GLN A 243 -9.18 -5.14 -12.97
CA GLN A 243 -8.13 -4.33 -13.58
C GLN A 243 -7.54 -3.35 -12.58
N LEU A 244 -8.40 -2.60 -11.88
CA LEU A 244 -7.93 -1.67 -10.84
C LEU A 244 -7.29 -2.44 -9.67
N ASN A 245 -7.85 -3.57 -9.27
CA ASN A 245 -7.27 -4.40 -8.20
C ASN A 245 -5.87 -4.92 -8.55
N ARG A 246 -5.63 -5.27 -9.82
CA ARG A 246 -4.28 -5.62 -10.30
C ARG A 246 -3.33 -4.43 -10.25
N TYR A 247 -3.80 -3.24 -10.62
CA TYR A 247 -2.99 -2.02 -10.59
C TYR A 247 -2.57 -1.64 -9.15
N LEU A 248 -3.49 -1.76 -8.18
CA LEU A 248 -3.25 -1.42 -6.77
C LEU A 248 -2.56 -2.55 -5.96
N SER A 249 -2.30 -3.70 -6.58
CA SER A 249 -1.88 -4.90 -5.86
C SER A 249 -0.51 -4.74 -5.18
N ASN A 250 -0.50 -4.82 -3.85
CA ASN A 250 0.71 -4.72 -3.00
C ASN A 250 1.50 -3.41 -3.17
N THR A 251 0.83 -2.35 -3.62
CA THR A 251 1.38 -0.99 -3.65
C THR A 251 0.78 -0.17 -2.52
N ASN A 252 1.54 0.76 -1.92
CA ASN A 252 0.93 1.68 -0.96
C ASN A 252 -0.27 2.38 -1.61
N PRO A 253 -1.43 2.45 -0.92
CA PRO A 253 -2.64 2.99 -1.52
C PRO A 253 -2.44 4.47 -1.87
N PRO A 254 -2.86 4.90 -3.07
CA PRO A 254 -2.88 6.31 -3.41
C PRO A 254 -3.73 7.11 -2.40
N VAL A 255 -3.30 8.34 -2.10
CA VAL A 255 -4.03 9.23 -1.19
C VAL A 255 -5.49 9.41 -1.61
N GLU A 256 -5.72 9.51 -2.92
CA GLU A 256 -7.06 9.67 -3.49
C GLU A 256 -7.95 8.43 -3.30
N GLU A 257 -7.39 7.22 -3.34
CA GLU A 257 -8.12 5.99 -2.99
C GLU A 257 -8.62 6.09 -1.55
N VAL A 258 -7.72 6.36 -0.61
CA VAL A 258 -8.06 6.43 0.83
C VAL A 258 -9.08 7.52 1.12
N LYS A 259 -8.94 8.69 0.50
CA LYS A 259 -9.92 9.78 0.61
C LYS A 259 -11.32 9.34 0.15
N ARG A 260 -11.42 8.66 -1.00
CA ARG A 260 -12.70 8.19 -1.55
C ARG A 260 -13.34 7.11 -0.68
N VAL A 261 -12.59 6.09 -0.28
CA VAL A 261 -13.15 5.00 0.54
C VAL A 261 -13.56 5.47 1.93
N ASN A 262 -12.80 6.38 2.56
CA ASN A 262 -13.13 6.92 3.87
C ASN A 262 -14.34 7.88 3.81
N ALA A 263 -14.54 8.58 2.69
CA ALA A 263 -15.69 9.46 2.48
C ALA A 263 -16.96 8.69 2.06
N ALA A 264 -16.84 7.44 1.63
CA ALA A 264 -17.97 6.64 1.17
C ALA A 264 -18.98 6.39 2.30
N LYS A 265 -20.26 6.39 1.95
CA LYS A 265 -21.33 5.98 2.87
C LYS A 265 -21.10 4.52 3.24
N SER A 266 -21.34 4.18 4.51
CA SER A 266 -21.28 2.80 4.93
C SER A 266 -22.51 2.05 4.42
N TYR A 267 -22.29 0.79 4.05
CA TYR A 267 -23.35 -0.14 3.74
C TYR A 267 -23.80 -0.87 5.00
N ALA A 268 -25.11 -1.04 5.13
CA ALA A 268 -25.72 -1.87 6.16
C ALA A 268 -25.97 -3.29 5.63
N PRO A 269 -25.94 -4.31 6.51
CA PRO A 269 -26.30 -5.69 6.18
C PRO A 269 -27.67 -5.86 5.48
#